data_AF-A0A7S4AYE7-F1
#
_entry.id   AF-A0A7S4AYE7-F1
#
_cell.length_a   1.000
_cell.length_b   1.000
_cell.length_c   1.000
_cell.angle_alpha   90.00
_cell.angle_beta   90.00
_cell.angle_gamma   90.00
#
_symmetry.space_group_name_H-M   'P 1'
#
loop_
_entity.id
_entity.type
_entity.pdbx_description
1 polymer ?
#
loop_
_entity_poly.entity_id
_entity_poly.type
_entity_poly.pdbx_seq_one_letter_code
_entity_poly.pdbx_strand_id
1 'polypeptide(L)'
;AGVSACRFAASGDEQPDLPLHLIVSPTGVCCGMPLFTRRVKQSGAYIAHKGLHHSVSWGLAVTAAIQPGETVLDPCCGSAALLVEAREYFPFAHYAGCDVCTSAVGKAARNAAVAVAHK
;
A
#
# COMPACT_ATOMS: atom_id res chain seq x y z
N ALA A 1 -13.42 -18.59 11.19
CA ALA A 1 -12.18 -18.51 11.97
C ALA A 1 -12.08 -17.10 12.55
N GLY A 2 -12.16 -16.95 13.87
CA GLY A 2 -12.08 -15.64 14.52
C GLY A 2 -10.62 -15.30 14.79
N VAL A 3 -10.10 -14.26 14.15
CA VAL A 3 -8.80 -13.69 14.51
C VAL A 3 -9.05 -12.72 15.65
N SER A 4 -8.78 -13.15 16.89
CA SER A 4 -8.75 -12.25 18.05
C SER A 4 -7.31 -11.80 18.26
N ALA A 5 -7.01 -10.57 17.87
CA ALA A 5 -5.73 -9.95 18.21
C ALA A 5 -5.77 -9.55 19.70
N CYS A 6 -5.38 -10.46 20.58
CA CYS A 6 -5.23 -10.15 22.00
C CYS A 6 -4.00 -9.26 22.19
N ARG A 7 -4.19 -7.99 22.57
CA ARG A 7 -3.11 -7.18 23.13
C ARG A 7 -2.89 -7.60 24.56
N PHE A 8 -1.78 -8.27 24.82
CA PHE A 8 -1.25 -8.38 26.18
C PHE A 8 -0.37 -7.14 26.40
N ALA A 9 -0.93 -6.14 27.07
CA ALA A 9 -0.14 -5.12 27.74
C ALA A 9 0.16 -5.66 29.14
N ALA A 10 1.44 -5.69 29.54
CA ALA A 10 1.75 -5.71 30.97
C ALA A 10 1.05 -4.48 31.57
N SER A 11 0.32 -4.66 32.66
CA SER A 11 -0.51 -3.64 33.33
C SER A 11 0.12 -2.24 33.31
N GLY A 12 -0.40 -1.34 32.46
CA GLY A 12 0.09 0.04 32.33
C GLY A 12 -0.13 0.60 30.92
N ASP A 13 -0.11 1.92 30.79
CA ASP A 13 -0.20 2.69 29.53
C ASP A 13 1.10 2.61 28.69
N GLU A 14 2.00 1.69 29.02
CA GLU A 14 3.29 1.51 28.35
C GLU A 14 3.13 0.74 27.03
N GLN A 15 3.83 1.25 26.01
CA GLN A 15 3.94 0.58 24.72
C GLN A 15 4.81 -0.67 24.92
N PRO A 16 4.32 -1.89 24.60
CA PRO A 16 5.08 -3.10 24.86
C PRO A 16 6.35 -3.12 24.02
N ASP A 17 7.48 -3.45 24.66
CA ASP A 17 8.80 -3.60 24.00
C ASP A 17 8.77 -4.66 22.90
N LEU A 18 7.83 -5.61 23.00
CA LEU A 18 7.74 -6.76 22.11
C LEU A 18 6.27 -7.12 21.81
N PRO A 19 5.68 -6.63 20.71
CA PRO A 19 4.33 -7.02 20.33
C PRO A 19 4.30 -8.50 19.91
N LEU A 20 3.33 -9.26 20.43
CA LEU A 20 3.03 -10.62 19.95
C LEU A 20 1.67 -10.63 19.25
N HIS A 21 1.58 -11.36 18.14
CA HIS A 21 0.36 -11.61 17.39
C HIS A 21 -0.02 -13.08 17.52
N LEU A 22 -1.21 -13.32 18.06
CA LEU A 22 -1.76 -14.67 18.21
C LEU A 22 -2.86 -14.89 17.18
N ILE A 23 -2.77 -15.99 16.43
CA ILE A 23 -3.82 -16.47 15.55
C ILE A 23 -4.32 -17.79 16.13
N VAL A 24 -5.56 -17.79 16.62
CA VAL A 24 -6.21 -18.97 17.19
C VAL A 24 -7.15 -19.58 16.15
N SER A 25 -7.02 -20.88 15.94
CA SER A 25 -7.83 -21.67 15.02
C SER A 25 -8.29 -22.97 15.70
N PRO A 26 -9.32 -23.66 15.17
CA PRO A 26 -9.73 -24.95 15.72
C PRO A 26 -8.62 -26.02 15.72
N THR A 27 -7.64 -25.89 14.83
CA THR A 27 -6.53 -26.85 14.66
C THR A 27 -5.26 -26.45 15.42
N GLY A 28 -5.27 -25.33 16.14
CA GLY A 28 -4.13 -24.91 16.94
C GLY A 28 -3.98 -23.40 17.07
N VAL A 29 -2.90 -23.01 17.75
CA VAL A 29 -2.53 -21.61 18.03
C VAL A 29 -1.20 -21.30 17.36
N CYS A 30 -1.16 -20.23 16.56
CA CYS A 30 0.06 -19.67 16.01
C CYS A 30 0.41 -18.39 16.78
N CYS A 31 1.63 -18.32 17.32
CA CYS A 31 2.19 -17.13 17.94
C CYS A 31 3.30 -16.59 17.04
N GLY A 32 3.18 -15.33 16.63
CA GLY A 32 4.17 -14.65 15.80
C GLY A 32 4.54 -13.30 16.40
N MET A 33 5.75 -12.84 16.12
CA MET A 33 6.24 -11.52 16.52
C MET A 33 6.45 -10.69 15.25
N PRO A 34 5.82 -9.53 15.10
CA PRO A 34 6.04 -8.69 13.93
C PRO A 34 7.41 -8.02 14.07
N LEU A 35 8.41 -8.61 13.39
CA LEU A 35 9.79 -8.11 13.35
C LEU A 35 9.87 -6.73 12.67
N PHE A 36 8.98 -6.48 11.73
CA PHE A 36 8.88 -5.23 11.00
C PHE A 36 7.53 -4.59 11.28
N THR A 37 7.42 -3.86 12.38
CA THR A 37 6.42 -2.80 12.50
C THR A 37 6.96 -1.54 11.83
N ARG A 38 7.26 -1.63 10.53
CA ARG A 38 7.22 -0.42 9.70
C ARG A 38 5.76 -0.02 9.74
N ARG A 39 5.39 0.88 10.68
CA ARG A 39 4.08 1.53 10.63
C ARG A 39 3.94 1.92 9.19
N VAL A 40 2.82 1.59 8.54
CA VAL A 40 2.48 2.09 7.21
C VAL A 40 2.23 3.63 7.27
N LYS A 41 2.93 4.35 8.16
CA LYS A 41 3.52 5.65 7.88
C LYS A 41 4.54 5.39 6.76
N GLN A 42 4.14 5.34 5.51
CA GLN A 42 4.48 6.41 4.58
C GLN A 42 3.77 6.26 3.23
N SER A 43 2.65 5.53 3.14
CA SER A 43 1.77 5.76 1.98
C SER A 43 1.34 7.23 1.93
N GLY A 44 1.29 7.94 3.08
CA GLY A 44 1.00 9.37 3.12
C GLY A 44 2.15 10.34 2.81
N ALA A 45 3.41 9.89 2.64
CA ALA A 45 4.52 10.81 2.34
C ALA A 45 4.63 11.12 0.84
N TYR A 46 4.28 10.16 -0.03
CA TYR A 46 4.30 10.33 -1.48
C TYR A 46 2.91 10.21 -2.14
N ILE A 47 1.85 9.81 -1.41
CA ILE A 47 0.46 9.79 -1.90
C ILE A 47 -0.41 10.71 -1.05
N ALA A 48 -0.95 11.78 -1.66
CA ALA A 48 -1.83 12.75 -1.01
C ALA A 48 -3.27 12.22 -0.79
N HIS A 49 -3.75 11.35 -1.67
CA HIS A 49 -5.09 10.81 -1.68
C HIS A 49 -5.07 9.29 -1.74
N LYS A 50 -5.68 8.63 -0.74
CA LYS A 50 -5.75 7.17 -0.67
C LYS A 50 -6.36 6.56 -1.93
N GLY A 51 -5.93 5.35 -2.26
CA GLY A 51 -6.46 4.51 -3.34
C GLY A 51 -6.31 3.04 -2.96
N LEU A 52 -5.95 2.19 -3.93
CA LEU A 52 -5.55 0.81 -3.63
C LEU A 52 -4.40 0.80 -2.60
N HIS A 53 -4.44 -0.18 -1.70
CA HIS A 53 -3.39 -0.36 -0.71
C HIS A 53 -2.07 -0.66 -1.43
N HIS A 54 -0.97 -0.06 -0.98
CA HIS A 54 0.33 -0.13 -1.66
C HIS A 54 0.77 -1.58 -1.97
N SER A 55 0.52 -2.53 -1.07
CA SER A 55 0.82 -3.95 -1.30
C SER A 55 0.00 -4.58 -2.43
N VAL A 56 -1.26 -4.16 -2.59
CA VAL A 56 -2.13 -4.61 -3.68
C VAL A 56 -1.66 -3.99 -4.99
N SER A 57 -1.38 -2.68 -4.97
CA SER A 57 -0.85 -1.96 -6.13
C SER A 57 0.46 -2.60 -6.63
N TRP A 58 1.40 -2.86 -5.72
CA TRP A 58 2.65 -3.54 -6.03
C TRP A 58 2.41 -4.95 -6.60
N GLY A 59 1.54 -5.74 -5.97
CA GLY A 59 1.20 -7.08 -6.46
C GLY A 59 0.65 -7.09 -7.88
N LEU A 60 -0.23 -6.12 -8.20
CA LEU A 60 -0.77 -5.94 -9.55
C LEU A 60 0.32 -5.53 -10.56
N ALA A 61 1.17 -4.56 -10.19
CA ALA A 61 2.26 -4.11 -11.06
C ALA A 61 3.27 -5.23 -11.37
N VAL A 62 3.63 -6.04 -10.35
CA VAL A 62 4.50 -7.22 -10.53
C VAL A 62 3.84 -8.26 -11.42
N THR A 63 2.55 -8.52 -11.22
CA THR A 63 1.79 -9.50 -12.01
C THR A 63 1.65 -9.07 -13.48
N ALA A 64 1.57 -7.76 -13.73
CA ALA A 64 1.54 -7.19 -15.08
C ALA A 64 2.89 -7.33 -15.83
N ALA A 65 3.96 -7.74 -15.15
CA ALA A 65 5.28 -8.00 -15.74
C ALA A 65 5.81 -6.84 -16.60
N ILE A 66 5.59 -5.60 -16.14
CA ILE A 66 5.90 -4.36 -16.85
C ILE A 66 7.38 -4.34 -17.26
N GLN A 67 7.65 -4.12 -18.54
CA GLN A 67 8.99 -4.00 -19.10
C GLN A 67 9.41 -2.54 -19.31
N PRO A 68 10.72 -2.23 -19.29
CA PRO A 68 11.21 -0.91 -19.68
C PRO A 68 10.75 -0.49 -21.07
N GLY A 69 10.35 0.77 -21.22
CA GLY A 69 9.85 1.34 -22.48
C GLY A 69 8.38 1.05 -22.80
N GLU A 70 7.71 0.16 -22.05
CA GLU A 70 6.29 -0.09 -22.24
C GLU A 70 5.43 1.08 -21.78
N THR A 71 4.23 1.18 -22.34
CA THR A 71 3.19 2.12 -21.89
C THR A 71 2.11 1.35 -21.15
N VAL A 72 1.93 1.67 -19.87
CA VAL A 72 0.89 1.12 -19.00
C VAL A 72 -0.26 2.11 -18.95
N LEU A 73 -1.44 1.66 -19.36
CA LEU A 73 -2.68 2.43 -19.31
C LEU A 73 -3.62 1.84 -18.24
N ASP A 74 -4.06 2.67 -17.30
CA ASP A 74 -5.17 2.35 -16.39
C ASP A 74 -6.39 3.22 -16.76
N PRO A 75 -7.42 2.63 -17.40
CA PRO A 75 -8.59 3.38 -17.87
C PRO A 75 -9.58 3.77 -16.77
N CYS A 76 -9.38 3.28 -15.53
CA CYS A 76 -10.21 3.56 -14.37
C CYS A 76 -9.32 3.84 -13.14
N CYS A 77 -8.40 4.79 -13.31
CA CYS A 77 -7.25 4.93 -12.42
C CYS A 77 -7.60 5.42 -11.01
N GLY A 78 -8.81 5.95 -10.79
CA GLY A 78 -9.21 6.51 -9.51
C GLY A 78 -8.28 7.64 -9.07
N SER A 79 -7.58 7.44 -7.96
CA SER A 79 -6.55 8.37 -7.46
C SER A 79 -5.14 8.09 -8.02
N ALA A 80 -5.02 7.23 -9.02
CA ALA A 80 -3.77 6.75 -9.62
C ALA A 80 -2.78 6.11 -8.64
N ALA A 81 -3.25 5.62 -7.47
CA ALA A 81 -2.39 4.98 -6.48
C ALA A 81 -1.65 3.74 -7.04
N LEU A 82 -2.29 2.98 -7.95
CA LEU A 82 -1.67 1.86 -8.64
C LEU A 82 -0.51 2.31 -9.54
N LEU A 83 -0.76 3.28 -10.42
CA LEU A 83 0.24 3.78 -11.36
C LEU A 83 1.42 4.47 -10.66
N VAL A 84 1.15 5.21 -9.58
CA VAL A 84 2.19 5.84 -8.76
C VAL A 84 3.07 4.77 -8.12
N GLU A 85 2.48 3.73 -7.52
CA GLU A 85 3.25 2.62 -6.94
C GLU A 85 4.03 1.86 -8.02
N ALA A 86 3.40 1.54 -9.16
CA ALA A 86 4.04 0.83 -10.26
C ALA A 86 5.28 1.58 -10.77
N ARG A 87 5.21 2.91 -10.89
CA ARG A 87 6.34 3.76 -11.29
C ARG A 87 7.50 3.75 -10.30
N GLU A 88 7.24 3.56 -9.01
CA GLU A 88 8.32 3.44 -8.02
C GLU A 88 9.16 2.17 -8.23
N TYR A 89 8.50 1.05 -8.55
CA TYR A 89 9.18 -0.24 -8.74
C TYR A 89 9.66 -0.49 -10.18
N PHE A 90 8.99 0.08 -11.18
CA PHE A 90 9.31 -0.06 -12.60
C PHE A 90 9.45 1.33 -13.24
N PRO A 91 10.53 2.08 -12.92
CA PRO A 91 10.64 3.51 -13.25
C PRO A 91 10.87 3.79 -14.75
N PHE A 92 11.24 2.78 -15.52
CA PHE A 92 11.60 2.91 -16.94
C PHE A 92 10.43 2.67 -17.90
N ALA A 93 9.20 2.54 -17.40
CA ALA A 93 7.98 2.49 -18.20
C ALA A 93 7.24 3.84 -18.19
N HIS A 94 6.32 4.01 -19.14
CA HIS A 94 5.42 5.16 -19.24
C HIS A 94 4.06 4.80 -18.64
N TYR A 95 3.46 5.72 -17.89
CA TYR A 95 2.21 5.48 -17.18
C TYR A 95 1.19 6.55 -17.55
N ALA A 96 0.01 6.11 -17.97
CA ALA A 96 -1.13 6.96 -18.26
C ALA A 96 -2.35 6.45 -17.51
N GLY A 97 -3.08 7.36 -16.87
CA GLY A 97 -4.31 7.03 -16.16
C GLY A 97 -5.43 7.95 -16.60
N CYS A 98 -6.61 7.39 -16.85
CA CYS A 98 -7.83 8.16 -17.00
C CYS A 98 -8.92 7.58 -16.10
N ASP A 99 -9.94 8.39 -15.85
CA ASP A 99 -11.11 7.98 -15.08
C ASP A 99 -12.30 8.82 -15.54
N VAL A 100 -13.50 8.24 -15.54
CA VAL A 100 -14.75 8.94 -15.87
C VAL A 100 -15.07 10.03 -14.83
N CYS A 101 -14.61 9.85 -13.60
CA CYS A 101 -14.83 10.78 -12.50
C CYS A 101 -13.76 11.88 -12.48
N THR A 102 -14.14 13.08 -12.89
CA THR A 102 -13.24 14.26 -12.89
C THR A 102 -12.62 14.54 -11.52
N SER A 103 -13.36 14.30 -10.43
CA SER A 103 -12.84 14.45 -9.07
C SER A 103 -11.75 13.42 -8.73
N ALA A 104 -11.81 12.22 -9.33
CA ALA A 104 -10.79 11.19 -9.20
C ALA A 104 -9.53 11.60 -9.97
N VAL A 105 -9.67 12.06 -11.22
CA VAL A 105 -8.57 12.62 -12.02
C VAL A 105 -7.85 13.76 -11.29
N GLY A 106 -8.57 14.65 -10.61
CA GLY A 106 -7.97 15.71 -9.79
C GLY A 106 -7.20 15.19 -8.56
N LYS A 107 -7.58 14.03 -7.99
CA LYS A 107 -6.80 13.34 -6.94
C LYS A 107 -5.57 12.66 -7.54
N ALA A 108 -5.71 12.01 -8.70
CA ALA A 108 -4.62 11.38 -9.43
C ALA A 108 -3.52 12.37 -9.79
N ALA A 109 -3.87 13.54 -10.34
CA ALA A 109 -2.90 14.59 -10.66
C ALA A 109 -2.11 15.06 -9.43
N ARG A 110 -2.77 15.21 -8.28
CA ARG A 110 -2.11 15.58 -7.01
C ARG A 110 -1.18 14.48 -6.51
N ASN A 111 -1.61 13.22 -6.56
CA ASN A 111 -0.76 12.10 -6.20
C ASN A 111 0.47 11.99 -7.10
N ALA A 112 0.31 12.14 -8.41
CA ALA A 112 1.41 12.14 -9.36
C ALA A 112 2.40 13.29 -9.08
N ALA A 113 1.90 14.50 -8.79
CA ALA A 113 2.75 15.65 -8.45
C ALA A 113 3.57 15.43 -7.17
N VAL A 114 2.95 14.90 -6.11
CA VAL A 114 3.64 14.61 -4.85
C VAL A 114 4.66 13.49 -5.04
N ALA A 115 4.34 12.45 -5.81
CA ALA A 115 5.27 11.35 -6.09
C ALA A 115 6.50 11.82 -6.88
N VAL A 116 6.33 12.73 -7.85
CA VAL A 116 7.46 13.33 -8.58
C VAL A 116 8.35 14.16 -7.64
N ALA A 117 7.76 14.91 -6.70
CA ALA A 117 8.49 15.74 -5.75
C ALA A 117 9.22 14.95 -4.65
N HIS A 118 8.90 13.67 -4.46
CA HIS A 118 9.46 12.80 -3.42
C HIS A 118 10.70 11.99 -3.91
N LYS A 119 11.20 12.25 -5.13
CA LYS A 119 12.46 11.68 -5.66
C LYS A 119 13.59 12.70 -5.59
#